data_AF-A0A5B0NT71-F1
#
_entry.id   AF-A0A5B0NT71-F1
#
_cell.length_a   1.000
_cell.length_b   1.000
_cell.length_c   1.000
_cell.angle_alpha   90.00
_cell.angle_beta   90.00
_cell.angle_gamma   90.00
#
_symmetry.space_group_name_H-M   'P 1'
#
loop_
_entity.id
_entity.type
_entity.pdbx_description
1 polymer ?
#
loop_
_entity_poly.entity_id
_entity_poly.type
_entity_poly.pdbx_seq_one_letter_code
_entity_poly.pdbx_strand_id
1 'polypeptide(L)'
;MRGYEGEGGKSKRRRKKPKTLKGQAVSQETERASQQFIESMQSQPNQPNSSQLSREPYFTGPLNNENHKQSVGRITPDPVDPQVESLSQYFQNQHHKHRHVLEEQQWADVYGPMFSSFYDCAAKTANWGDIEKWNSDWKPTCGCIPTRQRPVVLVDILSRKEERIDFCPCQPDQVRLIQMGYIGATPKFPKTAFSILLLQLHHILWKHCTIAMLPFSKALDEFLDINNPLILVPHGEDDLEESVSRSPKKTAEGARS
;
A
#
# COMPACT_ATOMS: atom_id res chain seq x y z
N MET A 1 -16.20 -50.00 11.62
CA MET A 1 -16.70 -48.61 11.72
C MET A 1 -16.74 -48.06 10.29
N ARG A 2 -17.88 -48.17 9.59
CA ARG A 2 -18.95 -47.15 9.44
C ARG A 2 -18.38 -45.78 9.02
N GLY A 3 -18.63 -45.44 7.75
CA GLY A 3 -17.99 -44.35 7.02
C GLY A 3 -18.46 -42.95 7.37
N TYR A 4 -17.74 -41.99 6.80
CA TYR A 4 -18.08 -40.57 6.77
C TYR A 4 -18.02 -40.12 5.32
N GLU A 5 -19.17 -39.95 4.68
CA GLU A 5 -19.32 -39.26 3.39
C GLU A 5 -19.67 -37.80 3.70
N GLY A 6 -18.73 -36.89 3.45
CA GLY A 6 -18.96 -35.47 3.55
C GLY A 6 -19.46 -34.91 2.22
N GLU A 7 -20.77 -34.89 1.98
CA GLU A 7 -21.36 -34.05 0.95
C GLU A 7 -21.51 -32.61 1.47
N GLY A 8 -20.47 -31.81 1.26
CA GLY A 8 -20.44 -30.38 1.55
C GLY A 8 -20.17 -29.54 0.29
N GLY A 9 -20.77 -29.90 -0.85
CA GLY A 9 -20.62 -29.15 -2.10
C GLY A 9 -21.28 -27.77 -2.01
N LYS A 10 -20.49 -26.71 -1.80
CA LYS A 10 -20.97 -25.32 -1.93
C LYS A 10 -21.52 -25.12 -3.35
N SER A 11 -22.83 -24.99 -3.47
CA SER A 11 -23.52 -24.81 -4.75
C SER A 11 -22.97 -23.58 -5.49
N LYS A 12 -22.52 -23.74 -6.74
CA LYS A 12 -22.08 -22.63 -7.60
C LYS A 12 -23.22 -21.60 -7.70
N ARG A 13 -23.00 -20.37 -7.22
CA ARG A 13 -23.96 -19.26 -7.35
C ARG A 13 -24.33 -19.07 -8.83
N ARG A 14 -25.57 -19.40 -9.17
CA ARG A 14 -26.14 -19.24 -10.51
C ARG A 14 -26.25 -17.74 -10.82
N ARG A 15 -25.42 -17.24 -11.74
CA ARG A 15 -25.49 -15.84 -12.20
C ARG A 15 -26.83 -15.65 -12.94
N LYS A 16 -27.73 -14.83 -12.38
CA LYS A 16 -29.00 -14.46 -13.03
C LYS A 16 -28.72 -13.31 -14.01
N LYS A 17 -29.13 -13.46 -15.28
CA LYS A 17 -29.04 -12.38 -16.26
C LYS A 17 -30.02 -11.25 -15.89
N PRO A 18 -29.62 -9.97 -15.96
CA PRO A 18 -30.50 -8.85 -15.64
C PRO A 18 -31.67 -8.77 -16.61
N LYS A 19 -32.88 -8.63 -16.06
CA LYS A 19 -34.14 -8.53 -16.83
C LYS A 19 -34.57 -7.08 -17.09
N THR A 20 -33.88 -6.10 -16.52
CA THR A 20 -34.20 -4.68 -16.66
C THR A 20 -33.24 -4.01 -17.64
N LEU A 21 -33.72 -3.03 -18.40
CA LEU A 21 -32.90 -2.27 -19.37
C LEU A 21 -31.68 -1.62 -18.71
N LYS A 22 -31.85 -1.06 -17.50
CA LYS A 22 -30.73 -0.50 -16.72
C LYS A 22 -29.71 -1.56 -16.30
N GLY A 23 -30.17 -2.75 -15.91
CA GLY A 23 -29.28 -3.86 -15.55
C GLY A 23 -28.52 -4.43 -16.74
N GLN A 24 -29.12 -4.41 -17.93
CA GLN A 24 -28.46 -4.80 -19.19
C GLN A 24 -27.38 -3.78 -19.58
N ALA A 25 -27.65 -2.49 -19.43
CA ALA A 25 -26.67 -1.43 -19.68
C ALA A 25 -25.43 -1.58 -18.77
N VAL A 26 -25.63 -1.76 -17.46
CA VAL A 26 -24.53 -1.97 -16.51
C VAL A 26 -23.74 -3.25 -16.81
N SER A 27 -24.41 -4.33 -17.21
CA SER A 27 -23.73 -5.58 -17.61
C SER A 27 -22.87 -5.38 -18.85
N GLN A 28 -23.37 -4.66 -19.86
CA GLN A 28 -22.60 -4.35 -21.08
C GLN A 28 -21.42 -3.42 -20.78
N GLU A 29 -21.59 -2.43 -19.90
CA GLU A 29 -20.50 -1.55 -19.45
C GLU A 29 -19.39 -2.35 -18.76
N THR A 30 -19.78 -3.28 -17.87
CA THR A 30 -18.85 -4.13 -17.13
C THR A 30 -18.10 -5.09 -18.05
N GLU A 31 -18.79 -5.66 -19.06
CA GLU A 31 -18.17 -6.52 -20.07
C GLU A 31 -17.19 -5.74 -20.95
N ARG A 32 -17.56 -4.51 -21.37
CA ARG A 32 -16.66 -3.62 -22.12
C ARG A 32 -15.42 -3.25 -21.31
N ALA A 33 -15.59 -2.87 -20.05
CA ALA A 33 -14.47 -2.55 -19.17
C ALA A 33 -13.53 -3.74 -18.96
N SER A 34 -14.09 -4.95 -18.82
CA SER A 34 -13.29 -6.18 -18.72
C SER A 34 -12.51 -6.48 -20.01
N GLN A 35 -13.10 -6.24 -21.19
CA GLN A 35 -12.42 -6.43 -22.47
C GLN A 35 -11.30 -5.40 -22.67
N GLN A 36 -11.57 -4.13 -22.38
CA GLN A 36 -10.56 -3.06 -22.43
C GLN A 36 -9.39 -3.32 -21.49
N PHE A 37 -9.65 -3.88 -20.31
CA PHE A 37 -8.61 -4.29 -19.36
C PHE A 37 -7.75 -5.44 -19.89
N ILE A 38 -8.37 -6.43 -20.56
CA ILE A 38 -7.62 -7.55 -21.17
C ILE A 38 -6.78 -7.06 -22.37
N GLU A 39 -7.33 -6.16 -23.19
CA GLU A 39 -6.62 -5.56 -24.33
C GLU A 39 -5.44 -4.68 -23.88
N SER A 40 -5.57 -3.95 -22.77
CA SER A 40 -4.46 -3.14 -22.22
C SER A 40 -3.33 -4.00 -21.64
N MET A 41 -3.65 -5.21 -21.16
CA MET A 41 -2.65 -6.16 -20.65
C MET A 41 -1.90 -6.91 -21.76
N GLN A 42 -2.45 -6.96 -22.98
CA GLN A 42 -1.84 -7.65 -24.13
C GLN A 42 -1.01 -6.71 -25.03
N SER A 43 -1.03 -5.40 -24.78
CA SER A 43 -0.30 -4.42 -25.59
C SER A 43 0.95 -3.91 -24.86
N GLN A 44 2.12 -4.35 -25.34
CA GLN A 44 3.41 -3.66 -25.14
C GLN A 44 4.12 -3.46 -26.49
N PRO A 45 5.02 -2.48 -26.61
CA PRO A 45 4.80 -1.34 -27.51
C PRO A 45 5.50 -1.52 -28.85
N ASN A 46 4.81 -1.11 -29.92
CA ASN A 46 5.46 -0.55 -31.09
C ASN A 46 4.72 0.73 -31.47
N GLN A 47 5.35 1.87 -31.19
CA GLN A 47 5.04 3.14 -31.85
C GLN A 47 5.85 3.21 -33.15
N PRO A 48 5.32 3.85 -34.22
CA PRO A 48 5.32 5.33 -34.27
C PRO A 48 4.06 5.99 -34.85
N ASN A 49 3.84 7.22 -34.38
CA ASN A 49 3.27 8.42 -35.01
C ASN A 49 2.31 8.25 -36.21
N SER A 50 1.12 8.85 -36.13
CA SER A 50 0.89 10.12 -36.84
C SER A 50 -0.43 10.78 -36.42
N SER A 51 -0.36 12.10 -36.33
CA SER A 51 -1.44 13.08 -36.36
C SER A 51 -2.63 12.73 -37.25
N GLN A 52 -3.85 13.04 -36.79
CA GLN A 52 -4.78 13.84 -37.59
C GLN A 52 -5.94 14.40 -36.76
N LEU A 53 -5.95 15.73 -36.69
CA LEU A 53 -7.13 16.57 -36.55
C LEU A 53 -8.24 16.07 -37.49
N SER A 54 -9.46 15.94 -36.98
CA SER A 54 -10.67 16.17 -37.79
C SER A 54 -11.78 16.67 -36.88
N ARG A 55 -12.29 17.82 -37.30
CA ARG A 55 -13.21 18.74 -36.65
C ARG A 55 -14.56 18.65 -37.38
N GLU A 56 -15.59 19.19 -36.73
CA GLU A 56 -16.92 19.57 -37.26
C GLU A 56 -18.04 18.50 -37.20
N PRO A 57 -19.34 18.88 -37.23
CA PRO A 57 -19.98 20.00 -36.55
C PRO A 57 -21.39 19.69 -35.97
N TYR A 58 -21.82 20.65 -35.17
CA TYR A 58 -23.14 20.98 -34.60
C TYR A 58 -24.37 20.65 -35.46
N PHE A 59 -25.44 20.20 -34.81
CA PHE A 59 -26.82 20.55 -35.19
C PHE A 59 -27.70 20.76 -33.95
N THR A 60 -28.21 21.98 -33.82
CA THR A 60 -29.21 22.47 -32.86
C THR A 60 -30.63 22.19 -33.32
N GLY A 61 -31.54 21.91 -32.38
CA GLY A 61 -32.99 22.00 -32.60
C GLY A 61 -33.80 21.85 -31.28
N PRO A 62 -34.80 22.71 -30.98
CA PRO A 62 -35.29 22.99 -29.62
C PRO A 62 -36.70 22.44 -29.29
N LEU A 63 -37.07 22.33 -28.01
CA LEU A 63 -38.22 23.04 -27.39
C LEU A 63 -38.46 22.64 -25.91
N ASN A 64 -38.72 23.67 -25.10
CA ASN A 64 -39.38 23.77 -23.79
C ASN A 64 -40.06 22.54 -23.16
N ASN A 65 -39.88 22.41 -21.84
CA ASN A 65 -41.03 22.55 -20.93
C ASN A 65 -40.59 23.01 -19.53
N GLU A 66 -41.26 24.05 -19.04
CA GLU A 66 -41.10 24.56 -17.68
C GLU A 66 -41.62 23.56 -16.65
N ASN A 67 -40.97 23.50 -15.49
CA ASN A 67 -41.66 23.19 -14.25
C ASN A 67 -40.89 23.76 -13.05
N HIS A 68 -41.48 24.82 -12.49
CA HIS A 68 -41.16 25.41 -11.20
C HIS A 68 -41.34 24.38 -10.08
N LYS A 69 -40.27 24.07 -9.33
CA LYS A 69 -40.37 23.66 -7.92
C LYS A 69 -39.21 24.25 -7.13
N GLN A 70 -39.54 25.22 -6.28
CA GLN A 70 -38.69 25.68 -5.19
C GLN A 70 -38.41 24.53 -4.22
N SER A 71 -37.14 24.27 -3.92
CA SER A 71 -36.74 23.49 -2.76
C SER A 71 -35.45 24.03 -2.17
N VAL A 72 -35.58 24.48 -0.93
CA VAL A 72 -34.61 24.82 0.12
C VAL A 72 -33.19 24.31 -0.12
N GLY A 73 -32.22 25.24 -0.07
CA GLY A 73 -30.81 25.04 -0.35
C GLY A 73 -30.15 23.94 0.49
N ARG A 74 -29.75 22.86 -0.19
CA ARG A 74 -28.66 21.98 0.22
C ARG A 74 -27.39 22.65 -0.28
N ILE A 75 -26.44 22.98 0.60
CA ILE A 75 -25.10 23.40 0.18
C ILE A 75 -24.51 22.20 -0.57
N THR A 76 -24.62 22.22 -1.88
CA THR A 76 -23.82 21.36 -2.75
C THR A 76 -22.40 21.88 -2.63
N PRO A 77 -21.39 21.03 -2.37
CA PRO A 77 -20.00 21.43 -2.58
C PRO A 77 -19.93 22.02 -3.99
N ASP A 78 -19.40 23.24 -4.12
CA ASP A 78 -19.22 23.85 -5.43
C ASP A 78 -18.45 22.87 -6.33
N PRO A 79 -18.86 22.69 -7.59
CA PRO A 79 -18.15 21.82 -8.50
C PRO A 79 -16.69 22.31 -8.59
N VAL A 80 -15.76 21.47 -8.14
CA VAL A 80 -14.32 21.73 -8.23
C VAL A 80 -13.99 22.02 -9.68
N ASP A 81 -13.37 23.17 -9.94
CA ASP A 81 -12.99 23.58 -11.29
C ASP A 81 -12.16 22.44 -11.94
N PRO A 82 -12.57 21.92 -13.12
CA PRO A 82 -11.86 20.86 -13.82
C PRO A 82 -10.37 21.16 -14.05
N GLN A 83 -9.99 22.43 -14.15
CA GLN A 83 -8.61 22.87 -14.30
C GLN A 83 -7.82 22.74 -12.98
N VAL A 84 -8.47 23.01 -11.84
CA VAL A 84 -7.88 22.82 -10.50
C VAL A 84 -7.71 21.34 -10.20
N GLU A 85 -8.69 20.50 -10.55
CA GLU A 85 -8.58 19.04 -10.41
C GLU A 85 -7.45 18.47 -11.29
N SER A 86 -7.37 18.92 -12.55
CA SER A 86 -6.29 18.52 -13.46
C SER A 86 -4.90 18.92 -12.96
N LEU A 87 -4.77 20.13 -12.40
CA LEU A 87 -3.53 20.62 -11.82
C LEU A 87 -3.15 19.88 -10.54
N SER A 88 -4.13 19.59 -9.66
CA SER A 88 -3.96 18.76 -8.47
C SER A 88 -3.46 17.37 -8.85
N GLN A 89 -4.11 16.72 -9.81
CA GLN A 89 -3.71 15.40 -10.31
C GLN A 89 -2.30 15.43 -10.94
N TYR A 90 -1.95 16.49 -11.68
CA TYR A 90 -0.61 16.67 -12.21
C TYR A 90 0.44 16.76 -11.10
N PHE A 91 0.21 17.60 -10.08
CA PHE A 91 1.13 17.70 -8.95
C PHE A 91 1.24 16.38 -8.22
N GLN A 92 0.13 15.71 -7.90
CA GLN A 92 0.14 14.39 -7.27
C GLN A 92 1.00 13.42 -8.08
N ASN A 93 0.80 13.33 -9.40
CA ASN A 93 1.58 12.48 -10.29
C ASN A 93 3.08 12.82 -10.26
N GLN A 94 3.46 14.10 -10.22
CA GLN A 94 4.87 14.51 -10.12
C GLN A 94 5.47 14.14 -8.75
N HIS A 95 4.75 14.37 -7.66
CA HIS A 95 5.18 13.97 -6.33
C HIS A 95 5.34 12.45 -6.22
N HIS A 96 4.41 11.68 -6.77
CA HIS A 96 4.49 10.22 -6.83
C HIS A 96 5.73 9.74 -7.59
N LYS A 97 5.98 10.32 -8.78
CA LYS A 97 7.17 10.01 -9.59
C LYS A 97 8.46 10.34 -8.83
N HIS A 98 8.53 11.53 -8.25
CA HIS A 98 9.71 11.97 -7.51
C HIS A 98 9.96 11.08 -6.28
N ARG A 99 8.90 10.74 -5.53
CA ARG A 99 8.99 9.83 -4.38
C ARG A 99 9.48 8.45 -4.79
N HIS A 100 8.99 7.91 -5.91
CA HIS A 100 9.42 6.62 -6.44
C HIS A 100 10.91 6.62 -6.77
N VAL A 101 11.40 7.63 -7.50
CA VAL A 101 12.82 7.74 -7.86
C VAL A 101 13.69 7.86 -6.61
N LEU A 102 13.28 8.66 -5.63
CA LEU A 102 14.02 8.76 -4.36
C LEU A 102 14.04 7.43 -3.61
N GLU A 103 12.94 6.70 -3.58
CA GLU A 103 12.87 5.38 -2.93
C GLU A 103 13.79 4.37 -3.62
N GLU A 104 13.82 4.33 -4.95
CA GLU A 104 14.74 3.49 -5.72
C GLU A 104 16.21 3.81 -5.42
N GLN A 105 16.56 5.10 -5.35
CA GLN A 105 17.91 5.52 -4.96
C GLN A 105 18.25 5.06 -3.54
N GLN A 106 17.31 5.22 -2.60
CA GLN A 106 17.51 4.78 -1.21
C GLN A 106 17.67 3.27 -1.11
N TRP A 107 16.96 2.48 -1.93
CA TRP A 107 17.16 1.04 -2.03
C TRP A 107 18.55 0.70 -2.59
N ALA A 108 18.98 1.39 -3.65
CA ALA A 108 20.30 1.20 -4.24
C ALA A 108 21.42 1.40 -3.21
N ASP A 109 21.31 2.41 -2.35
CA ASP A 109 22.29 2.72 -1.30
C ASP A 109 22.43 1.59 -0.26
N VAL A 110 21.37 0.82 0.00
CA VAL A 110 21.35 -0.19 1.07
C VAL A 110 21.56 -1.62 0.57
N TYR A 111 21.37 -1.90 -0.72
CA TYR A 111 21.46 -3.26 -1.25
C TYR A 111 22.81 -3.92 -1.02
N GLY A 112 23.93 -3.21 -1.24
CA GLY A 112 25.26 -3.76 -1.02
C GLY A 112 25.46 -4.26 0.43
N PRO A 113 25.28 -3.38 1.43
CA PRO A 113 25.33 -3.77 2.85
C PRO A 113 24.30 -4.85 3.22
N MET A 114 23.07 -4.78 2.69
CA MET A 114 22.04 -5.79 2.93
C MET A 114 22.50 -7.16 2.43
N PHE A 115 23.06 -7.25 1.24
CA PHE A 115 23.52 -8.50 0.63
C PHE A 115 24.58 -9.17 1.50
N SER A 116 25.59 -8.42 1.95
CA SER A 116 26.63 -8.97 2.84
C SER A 116 26.02 -9.54 4.12
N SER A 117 25.19 -8.75 4.82
CA SER A 117 24.53 -9.16 6.06
C SER A 117 23.61 -10.37 5.86
N PHE A 118 22.92 -10.42 4.72
CA PHE A 118 22.03 -11.52 4.36
C PHE A 118 22.80 -12.83 4.27
N TYR A 119 23.91 -12.88 3.53
CA TYR A 119 24.70 -14.11 3.41
C TYR A 119 25.30 -14.56 4.75
N ASP A 120 25.80 -13.63 5.54
CA ASP A 120 26.35 -13.93 6.87
C ASP A 120 25.30 -14.52 7.81
N CYS A 121 24.09 -13.96 7.80
CA CYS A 121 22.98 -14.44 8.63
C CYS A 121 22.43 -15.76 8.09
N ALA A 122 22.30 -15.91 6.76
CA ALA A 122 21.85 -17.15 6.13
C ALA A 122 22.73 -18.34 6.52
N ALA A 123 24.06 -18.15 6.55
CA ALA A 123 25.00 -19.20 6.95
C ALA A 123 24.79 -19.65 8.40
N LYS A 124 24.46 -18.72 9.31
CA LYS A 124 24.25 -18.99 10.75
C LYS A 124 22.91 -19.65 11.05
N THR A 125 21.89 -19.39 10.23
CA THR A 125 20.50 -19.80 10.48
C THR A 125 20.02 -20.93 9.55
N ALA A 126 20.93 -21.58 8.82
CA ALA A 126 20.59 -22.54 7.77
C ALA A 126 19.57 -21.96 6.76
N ASN A 127 19.87 -20.77 6.25
CA ASN A 127 19.01 -19.97 5.38
C ASN A 127 17.65 -19.66 6.02
N TRP A 128 17.67 -19.32 7.31
CA TRP A 128 16.49 -19.13 8.16
C TRP A 128 15.60 -20.38 8.29
N GLY A 129 16.12 -21.58 8.00
CA GLY A 129 15.41 -22.85 8.23
C GLY A 129 15.53 -23.41 9.66
N ASP A 130 16.48 -22.93 10.46
CA ASP A 130 16.65 -23.36 11.85
C ASP A 130 15.64 -22.63 12.76
N ILE A 131 14.63 -23.36 13.23
CA ILE A 131 13.51 -22.85 14.04
C ILE A 131 13.98 -22.22 15.35
N GLU A 132 15.10 -22.67 15.92
CA GLU A 132 15.61 -22.15 17.19
C GLU A 132 16.44 -20.87 17.01
N LYS A 133 16.94 -20.62 15.79
CA LYS A 133 17.93 -19.56 15.53
C LYS A 133 17.50 -18.48 14.55
N TRP A 134 16.42 -18.69 13.80
CA TRP A 134 16.05 -17.81 12.69
C TRP A 134 15.79 -16.36 13.11
N ASN A 135 15.24 -16.14 14.31
CA ASN A 135 14.92 -14.83 14.88
C ASN A 135 15.91 -14.38 15.96
N SER A 136 17.04 -15.08 16.11
CA SER A 136 18.11 -14.64 17.00
C SER A 136 18.74 -13.35 16.48
N ASP A 137 19.13 -12.46 17.39
CA ASP A 137 19.80 -11.23 17.02
C ASP A 137 21.30 -11.48 16.77
N TRP A 138 21.71 -11.40 15.50
CA TRP A 138 23.08 -11.62 15.06
C TRP A 138 23.91 -10.34 14.92
N LYS A 139 23.42 -9.21 15.45
CA LYS A 139 24.14 -7.95 15.40
C LYS A 139 25.41 -7.98 16.26
N PRO A 140 26.57 -7.60 15.72
CA PRO A 140 27.78 -7.46 16.51
C PRO A 140 27.65 -6.31 17.53
N THR A 141 28.35 -6.47 18.65
CA THR A 141 28.45 -5.42 19.67
C THR A 141 29.13 -4.19 19.06
N CYS A 142 28.61 -3.00 19.37
CA CYS A 142 29.18 -1.74 18.92
C CYS A 142 29.07 -0.69 20.03
N GLY A 143 30.06 0.21 20.14
CA GLY A 143 30.05 1.31 21.12
C GLY A 143 29.29 2.56 20.66
N CYS A 144 28.30 2.41 19.76
CA CYS A 144 27.65 3.56 19.13
C CYS A 144 26.66 4.26 20.07
N ILE A 145 26.82 5.57 20.20
CA ILE A 145 25.92 6.47 20.94
C ILE A 145 25.70 7.72 20.06
N PRO A 146 24.45 8.21 19.88
CA PRO A 146 23.19 7.65 20.37
C PRO A 146 22.65 6.51 19.49
N THR A 147 21.93 5.56 20.09
CA THR A 147 21.02 4.66 19.37
C THR A 147 19.64 5.31 19.25
N ARG A 148 18.89 4.94 18.21
CA ARG A 148 17.53 5.42 17.97
C ARG A 148 16.57 4.25 18.14
N GLN A 149 15.73 4.30 19.17
CA GLN A 149 14.67 3.32 19.34
C GLN A 149 13.42 3.73 18.57
N ARG A 150 12.90 2.82 17.74
CA ARG A 150 11.66 3.02 16.99
C ARG A 150 10.79 1.77 17.03
N PRO A 151 9.45 1.94 17.10
CA PRO A 151 8.53 0.82 16.94
C PRO A 151 8.56 0.33 15.49
N VAL A 152 8.61 -0.98 15.31
CA VAL A 152 8.50 -1.65 14.01
C VAL A 152 7.53 -2.81 14.15
N VAL A 153 6.55 -2.88 13.24
CA VAL A 153 5.64 -4.00 13.12
C VAL A 153 6.37 -5.13 12.40
N LEU A 154 6.69 -6.19 13.14
CA LEU A 154 7.28 -7.42 12.64
C LEU A 154 6.17 -8.39 12.25
N VAL A 155 6.15 -8.78 10.98
CA VAL A 155 5.18 -9.73 10.42
C VAL A 155 5.90 -11.02 10.07
N ASP A 156 5.42 -12.12 10.63
CA ASP A 156 5.91 -13.47 10.38
C ASP A 156 4.74 -14.39 9.98
N ILE A 157 5.02 -15.64 9.62
CA ILE A 157 4.03 -16.65 9.23
C ILE A 157 2.98 -16.86 10.32
N LEU A 158 3.40 -16.91 11.59
CA LEU A 158 2.53 -17.27 12.71
C LEU A 158 2.23 -16.10 13.65
N SER A 159 2.85 -14.94 13.44
CA SER A 159 2.69 -13.81 14.35
C SER A 159 2.82 -12.46 13.66
N ARG A 160 2.15 -11.47 14.23
CA ARG A 160 2.35 -10.05 13.96
C ARG A 160 2.68 -9.40 15.30
N LYS A 161 3.72 -8.60 15.44
CA LYS A 161 3.97 -7.91 16.71
C LYS A 161 4.64 -6.57 16.47
N GLU A 162 4.35 -5.59 17.32
CA GLU A 162 5.15 -4.37 17.36
C GLU A 162 6.27 -4.53 18.36
N GLU A 163 7.50 -4.20 17.95
CA GLU A 163 8.68 -4.28 18.81
C GLU A 163 9.50 -2.99 18.72
N ARG A 164 10.08 -2.55 19.85
CA ARG A 164 10.96 -1.38 19.87
C ARG A 164 12.37 -1.82 19.51
N ILE A 165 12.83 -1.43 18.32
CA ILE A 165 14.13 -1.84 17.79
C ILE A 165 15.14 -0.71 17.94
N ASP A 166 16.33 -1.05 18.43
CA ASP A 166 17.50 -0.18 18.48
C ASP A 166 18.21 -0.12 17.12
N PHE A 167 18.32 1.08 16.57
CA PHE A 167 19.07 1.37 15.36
C PHE A 167 20.33 2.19 15.68
N CYS A 168 21.50 1.70 15.27
CA CYS A 168 22.76 2.44 15.38
C CYS A 168 23.00 3.28 14.10
N PRO A 169 23.75 4.38 14.19
CA PRO A 169 24.24 5.10 13.01
C PRO A 169 25.30 4.30 12.22
N CYS A 170 25.80 3.20 12.78
CA CYS A 170 26.89 2.39 12.23
C CYS A 170 26.50 1.48 11.08
N GLN A 171 25.21 1.22 10.89
CA GLN A 171 24.70 0.38 9.82
C GLN A 171 23.32 0.87 9.39
N PRO A 172 22.89 0.61 8.14
CA PRO A 172 21.53 0.90 7.70
C PRO A 172 20.47 0.15 8.51
N ASP A 173 19.28 0.74 8.63
CA ASP A 173 18.13 0.11 9.29
C ASP A 173 17.81 -1.28 8.71
N GLN A 174 17.95 -1.44 7.39
CA GLN A 174 17.73 -2.72 6.71
C GLN A 174 18.72 -3.80 7.14
N VAL A 175 20.00 -3.44 7.30
CA VAL A 175 21.03 -4.37 7.78
C VAL A 175 20.71 -4.82 9.22
N ARG A 176 20.26 -3.88 10.07
CA ARG A 176 19.81 -4.18 11.43
C ARG A 176 18.66 -5.19 11.43
N LEU A 177 17.66 -5.00 10.57
CA LEU A 177 16.51 -5.90 10.47
C LEU A 177 16.89 -7.28 9.96
N ILE A 178 17.80 -7.38 8.98
CA ILE A 178 18.29 -8.67 8.46
C ILE A 178 18.99 -9.47 9.55
N GLN A 179 19.77 -8.79 10.41
CA GLN A 179 20.42 -9.42 11.57
C GLN A 179 19.42 -10.00 12.58
N MET A 180 18.17 -9.54 12.58
CA MET A 180 17.06 -10.07 13.37
C MET A 180 16.19 -11.08 12.59
N GLY A 181 16.49 -11.32 11.31
CA GLY A 181 15.73 -12.23 10.44
C GLY A 181 14.56 -11.58 9.69
N TYR A 182 14.57 -10.26 9.51
CA TYR A 182 13.50 -9.49 8.85
C TYR A 182 14.02 -8.60 7.72
N ILE A 183 13.15 -8.24 6.79
CA ILE A 183 13.40 -7.20 5.77
C ILE A 183 12.33 -6.12 5.91
N GLY A 184 12.75 -4.86 6.03
CA GLY A 184 11.85 -3.73 6.17
C GLY A 184 11.13 -3.40 4.86
N ALA A 185 9.88 -2.97 4.93
CA ALA A 185 9.07 -2.62 3.76
C ALA A 185 9.57 -1.37 3.02
N THR A 186 10.32 -0.49 3.69
CA THR A 186 10.88 0.75 3.12
C THR A 186 12.38 0.83 3.39
N PRO A 187 13.19 1.39 2.47
CA PRO A 187 14.65 1.35 2.59
C PRO A 187 15.17 2.19 3.75
N LYS A 188 14.51 3.34 3.99
CA LYS A 188 14.76 4.21 5.12
C LYS A 188 13.57 4.17 6.07
N PHE A 189 13.89 4.14 7.35
CA PHE A 189 12.94 4.21 8.46
C PHE A 189 11.75 3.24 8.37
N PRO A 190 12.00 1.93 8.24
CA PRO A 190 10.94 0.93 8.13
C PRO A 190 10.05 0.94 9.36
N LYS A 191 8.74 1.08 9.13
CA LYS A 191 7.69 0.92 10.14
C LYS A 191 7.15 -0.51 10.20
N THR A 192 7.34 -1.26 9.13
CA THR A 192 6.92 -2.66 8.99
C THR A 192 8.08 -3.46 8.43
N ALA A 193 8.28 -4.66 8.92
CA ALA A 193 9.26 -5.59 8.41
C ALA A 193 8.68 -7.01 8.35
N PHE A 194 9.05 -7.76 7.32
CA PHE A 194 8.57 -9.12 7.09
C PHE A 194 9.69 -10.12 7.40
N SER A 195 9.37 -11.22 8.05
CA SER A 195 10.36 -12.25 8.31
C SER A 195 10.88 -12.81 6.99
N ILE A 196 12.17 -13.13 6.95
CA ILE A 196 12.79 -13.68 5.74
C ILE A 196 12.18 -15.05 5.42
N LEU A 197 11.80 -15.83 6.44
CA LEU A 197 11.02 -17.07 6.28
C LEU A 197 9.69 -16.84 5.55
N LEU A 198 8.91 -15.83 5.96
CA LEU A 198 7.65 -15.50 5.32
C LEU A 198 7.86 -15.13 3.84
N LEU A 199 8.89 -14.35 3.55
CA LEU A 199 9.23 -13.95 2.18
C LEU A 199 9.69 -15.16 1.34
N GLN A 200 10.46 -16.08 1.91
CA GLN A 200 10.84 -17.34 1.25
C GLN A 200 9.62 -18.23 0.96
N LEU A 201 8.73 -18.40 1.94
CA LEU A 201 7.47 -19.14 1.76
C LEU A 201 6.64 -18.54 0.63
N HIS A 202 6.46 -17.21 0.66
CA HIS A 202 5.74 -16.52 -0.40
C HIS A 202 6.40 -16.72 -1.77
N HIS A 203 7.73 -16.64 -1.87
CA HIS A 203 8.44 -16.86 -3.13
C HIS A 203 8.24 -18.28 -3.68
N ILE A 204 8.27 -19.31 -2.81
CA ILE A 204 7.98 -20.71 -3.20
C ILE A 204 6.54 -20.84 -3.69
N LEU A 205 5.59 -20.26 -2.96
CA LEU A 205 4.17 -20.27 -3.35
C LEU A 205 3.92 -19.54 -4.66
N TRP A 206 4.55 -18.39 -4.87
CA TRP A 206 4.47 -17.66 -6.14
C TRP A 206 5.03 -18.50 -7.29
N LYS A 207 6.21 -19.12 -7.10
CA LYS A 207 6.87 -19.97 -8.10
C LYS A 207 6.03 -21.19 -8.52
N HIS A 208 5.32 -21.82 -7.58
CA HIS A 208 4.61 -23.08 -7.85
C HIS A 208 3.09 -22.94 -8.01
N CYS A 209 2.49 -21.92 -7.40
CA CYS A 209 1.05 -21.73 -7.36
C CYS A 209 0.59 -20.44 -8.03
N THR A 210 1.50 -19.63 -8.60
CA THR A 210 1.19 -18.34 -9.27
C THR A 210 0.39 -17.38 -8.38
N ILE A 211 0.61 -17.44 -7.06
CA ILE A 211 -0.11 -16.60 -6.11
C ILE A 211 0.31 -15.14 -6.29
N ALA A 212 -0.65 -14.26 -6.58
CA ALA A 212 -0.40 -12.83 -6.62
C ALA A 212 -0.18 -12.27 -5.20
N MET A 213 0.62 -11.21 -5.08
CA MET A 213 0.95 -10.58 -3.79
C MET A 213 -0.30 -10.17 -2.99
N LEU A 214 -1.28 -9.55 -3.65
CA LEU A 214 -2.47 -9.00 -2.98
C LEU A 214 -3.37 -10.07 -2.33
N PRO A 215 -3.77 -11.17 -3.01
CA PRO A 215 -4.53 -12.22 -2.35
C PRO A 215 -3.73 -12.92 -1.26
N PHE A 216 -2.42 -13.10 -1.42
CA PHE A 216 -1.56 -13.65 -0.37
C PHE A 216 -1.55 -12.74 0.87
N SER A 217 -1.32 -11.44 0.69
CA SER A 217 -1.24 -10.51 1.81
C SER A 217 -2.56 -10.43 2.57
N LYS A 218 -3.70 -10.43 1.88
CA LYS A 218 -5.03 -10.47 2.51
C LYS A 218 -5.28 -11.77 3.27
N ALA A 219 -4.89 -12.91 2.69
CA ALA A 219 -5.03 -14.20 3.36
C ALA A 219 -4.15 -14.29 4.60
N LEU A 220 -2.91 -13.78 4.54
CA LEU A 220 -2.01 -13.70 5.68
C LEU A 220 -2.57 -12.75 6.75
N ASP A 221 -3.12 -11.61 6.35
CA ASP A 221 -3.76 -10.64 7.25
C ASP A 221 -4.91 -11.28 8.02
N GLU A 222 -5.87 -11.88 7.30
CA GLU A 222 -7.00 -12.61 7.89
C GLU A 222 -6.55 -13.78 8.78
N PHE A 223 -5.49 -14.51 8.40
CA PHE A 223 -4.93 -15.61 9.19
C PHE A 223 -4.31 -15.11 10.50
N LEU A 224 -3.59 -13.99 10.47
CA LEU A 224 -2.91 -13.43 11.64
C LEU A 224 -3.88 -12.69 12.58
N ASP A 225 -4.93 -12.06 12.05
CA ASP A 225 -5.93 -11.32 12.83
C ASP A 225 -6.62 -12.18 13.90
N ILE A 226 -6.76 -13.49 13.66
CA ILE A 226 -7.33 -14.45 14.61
C ILE A 226 -6.53 -14.50 15.92
N ASN A 227 -5.21 -14.40 15.82
CA ASN A 227 -4.29 -14.59 16.95
C ASN A 227 -3.63 -13.28 17.39
N ASN A 228 -3.76 -12.21 16.62
CA ASN A 228 -3.03 -10.98 16.84
C ASN A 228 -3.79 -9.75 16.30
N PRO A 229 -4.70 -9.16 17.10
CA PRO A 229 -5.52 -8.04 16.67
C PRO A 229 -4.75 -6.72 16.68
N LEU A 230 -3.47 -6.69 16.27
CA LEU A 230 -2.78 -5.43 16.03
C LEU A 230 -3.50 -4.70 14.89
N ILE A 231 -4.37 -3.79 15.29
CA ILE A 231 -5.15 -2.92 14.41
C ILE A 231 -4.15 -1.96 13.73
N LEU A 232 -3.75 -2.30 12.51
CA LEU A 232 -2.99 -1.39 11.64
C LEU A 232 -3.96 -0.35 11.07
N VAL A 233 -4.38 0.62 11.87
CA VAL A 233 -5.13 1.78 11.37
C VAL A 233 -4.15 2.91 11.06
N PRO A 234 -4.03 3.28 9.79
CA PRO A 234 -3.84 4.67 9.41
C PRO A 234 -5.13 5.17 8.76
N HIS A 235 -6.04 5.74 9.56
CA HIS A 235 -7.06 6.64 9.03
C HIS A 235 -6.41 8.02 8.92
N GLY A 236 -5.97 8.35 7.71
CA GLY A 236 -5.53 9.69 7.37
C GLY A 236 -6.66 10.48 6.74
N GLU A 237 -7.61 10.92 7.55
CA GLU A 237 -8.50 12.06 7.31
C GLU A 237 -8.82 12.60 8.71
N ASP A 238 -8.08 13.61 9.16
CA ASP A 238 -8.38 14.54 10.28
C ASP A 238 -7.05 15.13 10.85
N ASP A 239 -6.27 15.83 10.02
CA ASP A 239 -5.15 16.68 10.49
C ASP A 239 -5.16 18.03 9.75
N LEU A 240 -6.37 18.56 9.55
CA LEU A 240 -6.59 19.92 9.09
C LEU A 240 -7.73 20.49 9.94
N GLU A 241 -7.46 20.85 11.20
CA GLU A 241 -8.13 21.91 11.96
C GLU A 241 -7.54 21.99 13.38
N GLU A 242 -6.25 22.30 13.51
CA GLU A 242 -5.78 23.01 14.71
C GLU A 242 -4.55 23.89 14.43
N SER A 243 -4.73 24.86 13.54
CA SER A 243 -3.78 25.97 13.44
C SER A 243 -4.46 27.30 13.12
N VAL A 244 -5.53 27.63 13.85
CA VAL A 244 -5.98 29.03 13.99
C VAL A 244 -6.41 29.27 15.43
N SER A 245 -5.45 29.65 16.27
CA SER A 245 -5.56 30.79 17.19
C SER A 245 -4.55 30.70 18.33
N ARG A 246 -3.45 31.45 18.20
CA ARG A 246 -2.92 32.34 19.26
C ARG A 246 -1.64 33.01 18.77
N SER A 247 -1.82 34.20 18.23
CA SER A 247 -0.74 35.18 18.06
C SER A 247 -0.19 35.61 19.43
N PRO A 248 1.10 35.95 19.53
CA PRO A 248 1.76 36.28 20.80
C PRO A 248 1.51 37.73 21.21
N LYS A 249 1.09 37.96 22.46
CA LYS A 249 1.24 39.28 23.10
C LYS A 249 2.66 39.41 23.64
N LYS A 250 3.46 40.27 22.99
CA LYS A 250 4.54 41.04 23.63
C LYS A 250 3.90 41.87 24.76
N THR A 251 4.51 42.23 25.89
CA THR A 251 5.85 42.81 26.10
C THR A 251 6.08 42.97 27.61
N ALA A 252 7.36 42.90 28.03
CA ALA A 252 8.04 43.68 29.09
C ALA A 252 7.53 43.58 30.55
N GLU A 253 8.28 43.86 31.63
CA GLU A 253 9.70 43.95 32.03
C GLU A 253 9.64 44.62 33.43
N GLY A 254 10.58 44.32 34.34
CA GLY A 254 10.82 45.10 35.57
C GLY A 254 10.28 44.46 36.86
N ALA A 255 11.10 43.89 37.74
CA ALA A 255 12.10 44.51 38.64
C ALA A 255 11.54 44.80 40.04
N ARG A 256 12.16 44.14 41.05
CA ARG A 256 12.35 44.52 42.49
C ARG A 256 11.07 44.84 43.29
N SER A 257 10.86 44.36 44.51
CA SER A 257 11.77 44.04 45.62
C SER A 257 11.17 42.94 46.50
#